data_AF-A0A2P5W8H7-F1
#
_entry.id   AF-A0A2P5W8H7-F1
#
_cell.length_a   1.000
_cell.length_b   1.000
_cell.length_c   1.000
_cell.angle_alpha   90.00
_cell.angle_beta   90.00
_cell.angle_gamma   90.00
#
_symmetry.space_group_name_H-M   'P 1'
#
loop_
_entity.id
_entity.type
_entity.pdbx_description
1 polymer ?
#
loop_
_entity_poly.entity_id
_entity_poly.type
_entity_poly.pdbx_seq_one_letter_code
_entity_poly.pdbx_strand_id
1 'polypeptide(L)'
;MEGETMRVVYESWFVKYKVDVVFSGHVHAYERSKRISNIAYNILNGKCTPVHDLFAPVYITIGDGGNHDGPALGMVEPQPNFSAYREASFGHGIFDIKNRTHAYFGWHRNQDGYAVEADSLWFHNRYWNPYGKSFVASY
;
A
#
# COMPACT_ATOMS: atom_id res chain seq x y z
N MET A 1 -0.83 -11.81 -14.05
CA MET A 1 -0.43 -11.01 -12.87
C MET A 1 -0.79 -11.83 -11.65
N GLU A 2 0.19 -12.17 -10.80
CA GLU A 2 0.05 -13.26 -9.81
C GLU A 2 -0.99 -12.98 -8.71
N GLY A 3 -1.18 -11.73 -8.30
CA GLY A 3 -2.13 -11.36 -7.25
C GLY A 3 -3.62 -11.35 -7.64
N GLU A 4 -3.95 -11.46 -8.94
CA GLU A 4 -5.32 -11.20 -9.42
C GLU A 4 -6.34 -12.25 -8.95
N THR A 5 -5.96 -13.52 -8.90
CA THR A 5 -6.86 -14.59 -8.45
C THR A 5 -7.26 -14.42 -6.99
N MET A 6 -6.31 -14.05 -6.13
CA MET A 6 -6.55 -13.73 -4.72
C MET A 6 -7.42 -12.48 -4.58
N ARG A 7 -7.13 -11.42 -5.36
CA ARG A 7 -7.87 -10.15 -5.33
C ARG A 7 -9.36 -10.34 -5.63
N VAL A 8 -9.69 -11.10 -6.69
CA VAL A 8 -11.09 -11.37 -7.09
C VAL A 8 -11.90 -12.03 -5.96
N VAL A 9 -11.25 -12.86 -5.13
CA VAL A 9 -11.92 -13.56 -4.03
C VAL A 9 -12.03 -12.67 -2.78
N TYR A 10 -10.94 -11.99 -2.38
CA TYR A 10 -10.84 -11.38 -1.05
C TYR A 10 -10.97 -9.86 -1.00
N GLU A 11 -10.73 -9.13 -2.09
CA GLU A 11 -10.74 -7.66 -2.05
C GLU A 11 -12.08 -7.11 -1.55
N SER A 12 -13.20 -7.73 -1.98
CA SER A 12 -14.54 -7.35 -1.50
C SER A 12 -14.70 -7.53 0.01
N TRP A 13 -14.04 -8.52 0.61
CA TRP A 13 -14.05 -8.75 2.05
C TRP A 13 -13.15 -7.75 2.78
N PHE A 14 -11.99 -7.40 2.22
CA PHE A 14 -11.13 -6.37 2.79
C PHE A 14 -11.84 -5.02 2.87
N VAL A 15 -12.57 -4.64 1.82
CA VAL A 15 -13.41 -3.42 1.82
C VAL A 15 -14.56 -3.56 2.81
N LYS A 16 -15.29 -4.68 2.80
CA LYS A 16 -16.44 -4.92 3.70
C LYS A 16 -16.06 -4.81 5.17
N TYR A 17 -14.91 -5.36 5.56
CA TYR A 17 -14.41 -5.34 6.94
C TYR A 17 -13.48 -4.17 7.22
N LYS A 18 -13.35 -3.23 6.29
CA LYS A 18 -12.60 -1.97 6.46
C LYS A 18 -11.17 -2.21 6.92
N VAL A 19 -10.47 -3.15 6.27
CA VAL A 19 -9.07 -3.43 6.58
C VAL A 19 -8.25 -2.13 6.45
N ASP A 20 -7.41 -1.84 7.44
CA ASP A 20 -6.63 -0.60 7.44
C ASP A 20 -5.49 -0.62 6.42
N VAL A 21 -4.73 -1.74 6.40
CA VAL A 21 -3.54 -1.95 5.58
C VAL A 21 -3.38 -3.43 5.24
N VAL A 22 -2.84 -3.73 4.05
CA VAL A 22 -2.42 -5.07 3.62
C VAL A 22 -0.94 -5.00 3.26
N PHE A 23 -0.12 -5.82 3.90
CA PHE A 23 1.31 -5.93 3.60
C PHE A 23 1.59 -7.16 2.73
N SER A 24 2.42 -7.00 1.71
CA SER A 24 2.91 -8.07 0.85
C SER A 24 4.40 -7.93 0.57
N GLY A 25 5.08 -9.05 0.32
CA GLY A 25 6.44 -9.08 -0.21
C GLY A 25 6.41 -9.44 -1.70
N HIS A 26 7.20 -10.44 -2.08
CA HIS A 26 7.31 -11.02 -3.42
C HIS A 26 7.97 -10.11 -4.47
N VAL A 27 7.45 -8.90 -4.72
CA VAL A 27 8.16 -7.94 -5.58
C VAL A 27 9.31 -7.32 -4.79
N HIS A 28 10.53 -7.37 -5.33
CA HIS A 28 11.76 -6.91 -4.68
C HIS A 28 11.93 -5.39 -4.73
N ALA A 29 10.90 -4.66 -4.29
CA ALA A 29 10.87 -3.20 -4.26
C ALA A 29 9.86 -2.73 -3.20
N TYR A 30 9.82 -1.43 -2.98
CA TYR A 30 8.80 -0.78 -2.16
C TYR A 30 7.73 -0.13 -3.03
N GLU A 31 6.45 -0.35 -2.68
CA GLU A 31 5.32 0.38 -3.27
C GLU A 31 4.20 0.56 -2.25
N ARG A 32 3.58 1.73 -2.25
CA ARG A 32 2.40 2.06 -1.44
C ARG A 32 1.27 2.55 -2.31
N SER A 33 0.09 1.94 -2.17
CA SER A 33 -1.10 2.35 -2.91
C SER A 33 -1.83 3.53 -2.25
N LYS A 34 -2.76 4.13 -3.00
CA LYS A 34 -3.87 4.89 -2.43
C LYS A 34 -4.95 3.91 -1.92
N ARG A 35 -5.93 4.41 -1.16
CA ARG A 35 -7.12 3.61 -0.81
C ARG A 35 -8.03 3.50 -2.04
N ILE A 36 -7.98 2.33 -2.66
CA ILE A 36 -8.67 2.02 -3.91
C ILE A 36 -9.30 0.64 -3.84
N SER A 37 -10.40 0.44 -4.56
CA SER A 37 -10.99 -0.87 -4.76
C SER A 37 -11.31 -1.12 -6.24
N ASN A 38 -11.27 -2.38 -6.65
CA ASN A 38 -11.68 -2.83 -7.98
C ASN A 38 -12.64 -4.03 -7.90
N ILE A 39 -13.73 -3.82 -7.15
CA ILE A 39 -14.71 -4.87 -6.78
C ILE A 39 -16.04 -4.77 -7.54
N ALA A 40 -16.18 -3.81 -8.46
CA ALA A 40 -17.45 -3.53 -9.15
C ALA A 40 -17.67 -4.38 -10.41
N TYR A 41 -16.65 -5.08 -10.90
CA TYR A 41 -16.71 -5.84 -12.15
C TYR A 41 -17.68 -7.03 -12.05
N ASN A 42 -18.55 -7.19 -13.06
CA ASN A 42 -19.52 -8.30 -13.12
C ASN A 42 -19.59 -8.98 -14.50
N ILE A 43 -18.50 -8.94 -15.26
CA ILE A 43 -18.41 -9.38 -16.67
C ILE A 43 -19.11 -8.41 -17.64
N LEU A 44 -20.39 -8.11 -17.42
CA LEU A 44 -21.23 -7.35 -18.37
C LEU A 44 -21.01 -5.83 -18.29
N ASN A 45 -20.64 -5.30 -17.13
CA ASN A 45 -20.63 -3.85 -16.89
C ASN A 45 -19.32 -3.15 -17.27
N GLY A 46 -18.26 -3.89 -17.62
CA GLY A 46 -16.95 -3.34 -17.95
C GLY A 46 -16.27 -2.52 -16.84
N LYS A 47 -16.75 -2.56 -15.59
CA LYS A 47 -16.21 -1.77 -14.47
C LYS A 47 -14.99 -2.43 -13.86
N CYS A 48 -13.87 -2.42 -14.60
CA CYS A 48 -12.60 -3.06 -14.21
C CYS A 48 -11.48 -2.07 -13.86
N THR A 49 -11.79 -0.78 -13.76
CA THR A 49 -10.84 0.26 -13.37
C THR A 49 -10.89 0.46 -11.85
N PRO A 50 -9.76 0.42 -11.13
CA PRO A 50 -9.72 0.75 -9.72
C PRO A 50 -10.22 2.17 -9.46
N VAL A 51 -11.05 2.33 -8.44
CA VAL A 51 -11.63 3.62 -8.04
C VAL A 51 -11.24 3.96 -6.61
N HIS A 52 -11.20 5.25 -6.27
CA HIS A 52 -10.97 5.68 -4.91
C HIS A 52 -12.07 5.18 -3.98
N ASP A 53 -11.68 4.54 -2.88
CA ASP A 53 -12.59 3.95 -1.91
C ASP A 53 -12.02 4.14 -0.50
N LEU A 54 -12.69 4.96 0.30
CA LEU A 54 -12.24 5.33 1.65
C LEU A 54 -12.18 4.12 2.60
N PHE A 55 -12.96 3.08 2.32
CA PHE A 55 -13.06 1.86 3.12
C PHE A 55 -12.12 0.75 2.66
N ALA A 56 -11.47 0.92 1.51
CA ALA A 56 -10.43 0.01 1.07
C ALA A 56 -9.14 0.18 1.89
N PRO A 57 -8.34 -0.89 2.06
CA PRO A 57 -7.03 -0.80 2.69
C PRO A 57 -6.05 0.02 1.84
N VAL A 58 -4.97 0.44 2.48
CA VAL A 58 -3.73 0.77 1.76
C VAL A 58 -2.99 -0.55 1.53
N TYR A 59 -2.56 -0.81 0.30
CA TYR A 59 -1.70 -1.94 -0.02
C TYR A 59 -0.24 -1.47 0.00
N ILE A 60 0.60 -2.18 0.74
CA ILE A 60 2.04 -1.90 0.84
C ILE A 60 2.82 -3.13 0.43
N THR A 61 3.60 -2.98 -0.63
CA THR A 61 4.64 -3.93 -1.03
C THR A 61 5.93 -3.55 -0.31
N ILE A 62 6.48 -4.48 0.48
CA ILE A 62 7.69 -4.34 1.28
C ILE A 62 8.56 -5.61 1.12
N GLY A 63 8.78 -6.03 -0.13
CA GLY A 63 9.56 -7.23 -0.48
C GLY A 63 11.06 -6.95 -0.68
N ASP A 64 11.52 -5.78 -0.26
CA ASP A 64 12.81 -5.14 -0.52
C ASP A 64 13.87 -5.45 0.56
N GLY A 65 13.79 -6.61 1.21
CA GLY A 65 14.68 -6.97 2.33
C GLY A 65 16.13 -7.34 1.97
N GLY A 66 16.54 -7.26 0.70
CA GLY A 66 17.93 -7.56 0.29
C GLY A 66 18.18 -8.98 -0.24
N ASN A 67 17.23 -9.57 -0.97
CA ASN A 67 17.41 -10.90 -1.55
C ASN A 67 18.46 -10.92 -2.69
N HIS A 68 18.89 -12.12 -3.09
CA HIS A 68 19.97 -12.32 -4.06
C HIS A 68 19.63 -11.95 -5.50
N ASP A 69 18.35 -11.85 -5.87
CA ASP A 69 17.93 -11.48 -7.23
C ASP A 69 18.04 -9.98 -7.48
N GLY A 70 18.29 -9.18 -6.44
CA GLY A 70 18.40 -7.73 -6.54
C GLY A 70 17.06 -7.01 -6.56
N PRO A 71 17.07 -5.66 -6.62
CA PRO A 71 15.86 -4.85 -6.68
C PRO A 71 15.11 -4.99 -8.02
N ALA A 72 13.78 -4.95 -7.98
CA ALA A 72 12.93 -4.98 -9.17
C ALA A 72 12.85 -3.59 -9.85
N LEU A 73 13.74 -3.33 -10.81
CA LEU A 73 13.88 -2.02 -11.47
C LEU A 73 12.79 -1.70 -12.51
N GLY A 74 12.17 -2.73 -13.10
CA GLY A 74 11.15 -2.56 -14.14
C GLY A 74 9.79 -2.17 -13.56
N MET A 75 9.38 -0.92 -13.75
CA MET A 75 8.06 -0.42 -13.33
C MET A 75 7.15 -0.12 -14.52
N VAL A 76 5.85 -0.31 -14.34
CA VAL A 76 4.84 0.09 -15.33
C VAL A 76 4.84 1.61 -15.44
N GLU A 77 5.03 2.14 -16.65
CA GLU A 77 4.98 3.57 -16.94
C GLU A 77 3.81 3.94 -17.87
N PRO A 78 3.13 5.09 -17.63
CA PRO A 78 3.31 5.98 -16.49
C PRO A 78 2.86 5.34 -15.16
N GLN A 79 3.28 5.89 -14.02
CA GLN A 79 2.80 5.47 -12.70
C GLN A 79 1.26 5.38 -12.68
N PRO A 80 0.68 4.18 -12.44
CA PRO A 80 -0.76 4.03 -12.38
C PRO A 80 -1.35 4.88 -11.26
N ASN A 81 -2.54 5.46 -11.48
CA ASN A 81 -3.17 6.37 -10.53
C ASN A 81 -3.43 5.77 -9.14
N PHE A 82 -3.50 4.43 -9.02
CA PHE A 82 -3.67 3.73 -7.74
C PHE A 82 -2.37 3.70 -6.91
N SER A 83 -1.20 3.85 -7.53
CA SER A 83 0.09 3.90 -6.86
C SER A 83 0.31 5.30 -6.30
N ALA A 84 0.66 5.40 -5.02
CA ALA A 84 0.93 6.67 -4.35
C ALA A 84 2.44 6.98 -4.32
N TYR A 85 3.25 5.96 -4.03
CA TYR A 85 4.71 6.03 -4.00
C TYR A 85 5.27 4.66 -4.38
N ARG A 86 6.39 4.63 -5.09
CA ARG A 86 7.11 3.40 -5.44
C ARG A 86 8.59 3.69 -5.67
N GLU A 87 9.46 2.81 -5.18
CA GLU A 87 10.90 2.92 -5.38
C GLU A 87 11.58 1.54 -5.30
N ALA A 88 12.56 1.31 -6.18
CA ALA A 88 13.37 0.08 -6.19
C ALA A 88 14.67 0.28 -5.40
N SER A 89 14.54 0.41 -4.08
CA SER A 89 15.65 0.40 -3.12
C SER A 89 15.45 -0.71 -2.11
N PHE A 90 16.53 -1.23 -1.52
CA PHE A 90 16.41 -2.11 -0.36
C PHE A 90 16.12 -1.33 0.90
N GLY A 91 15.37 -1.93 1.82
CA GLY A 91 14.90 -1.25 3.01
C GLY A 91 14.05 -2.12 3.93
N HIS A 92 13.37 -1.43 4.86
CA HIS A 92 12.38 -2.03 5.76
C HIS A 92 11.33 -1.00 6.17
N GLY A 93 10.16 -1.49 6.57
CA GLY A 93 9.07 -0.65 7.07
C GLY A 93 8.85 -0.79 8.57
N ILE A 94 8.43 0.29 9.22
CA ILE A 94 8.00 0.32 10.62
C ILE A 94 6.53 0.78 10.65
N PHE A 95 5.65 -0.03 11.24
CA PHE A 95 4.24 0.32 11.46
C PHE A 95 3.99 0.50 12.96
N ASP A 96 3.98 1.75 13.40
CA ASP A 96 3.96 2.17 14.80
C ASP A 96 2.56 2.64 15.23
N ILE A 97 1.83 1.77 15.93
CA ILE A 97 0.47 2.05 16.41
C ILE A 97 0.53 2.98 17.62
N LYS A 98 -0.04 4.17 17.50
CA LYS A 98 -0.05 5.19 18.57
C LYS A 98 -1.25 5.03 19.48
N ASN A 99 -2.42 4.80 18.92
CA ASN A 99 -3.69 4.63 19.64
C ASN A 99 -4.75 4.05 18.70
N ARG A 100 -6.00 3.95 19.19
CA ARG A 100 -7.11 3.40 18.39
C ARG A 100 -7.42 4.15 17.09
N THR A 101 -6.99 5.41 16.95
CA THR A 101 -7.27 6.22 15.75
C THR A 101 -6.07 6.45 14.86
N HIS A 102 -4.83 6.29 15.35
CA HIS A 102 -3.62 6.63 14.60
C HIS A 102 -2.56 5.52 14.66
N ALA A 103 -1.99 5.23 13.50
CA ALA A 103 -0.72 4.54 13.36
C ALA A 103 0.18 5.35 12.42
N TYR A 104 1.49 5.25 12.63
CA TYR A 104 2.49 5.88 11.78
C TYR A 104 3.22 4.79 11.00
N PHE A 105 3.32 4.95 9.70
CA PHE A 105 4.16 4.10 8.86
C PHE A 105 5.36 4.89 8.36
N GLY A 106 6.56 4.33 8.51
CA GLY A 106 7.79 4.84 7.91
C GLY A 106 8.50 3.74 7.14
N TRP A 107 9.00 4.06 5.95
CA TRP A 107 9.88 3.20 5.15
C TRP A 107 11.30 3.77 5.13
N HIS A 108 12.27 2.91 5.46
CA HIS A 108 13.67 3.27 5.63
C HIS A 108 14.51 2.52 4.59
N ARG A 109 15.28 3.28 3.80
CA ARG A 109 16.19 2.71 2.79
C ARG A 109 17.52 2.37 3.41
N ASN A 110 18.16 1.31 2.93
CA ASN A 110 19.44 0.85 3.45
C ASN A 110 20.59 1.82 3.17
N GLN A 111 20.51 2.63 2.11
CA GLN A 111 21.52 3.65 1.79
C GLN A 111 21.41 4.94 2.61
N ASP A 112 20.29 5.14 3.32
CA ASP A 112 20.09 6.35 4.12
C ASP A 112 20.57 6.13 5.58
N GLY A 113 20.56 7.20 6.38
CA GLY A 113 20.80 7.09 7.81
C GLY A 113 19.66 6.35 8.52
N TYR A 114 19.97 5.68 9.65
CA TYR A 114 19.00 4.83 10.37
C TYR A 114 17.67 5.51 10.74
N ALA A 115 17.67 6.82 11.00
CA ALA A 115 16.48 7.58 11.37
C ALA A 115 15.80 8.28 10.18
N VAL A 116 16.31 8.10 8.96
CA VAL A 116 15.77 8.74 7.75
C VAL A 116 14.63 7.89 7.20
N GLU A 117 13.50 8.53 6.96
CA GLU A 117 12.31 7.93 6.33
C GLU A 117 12.20 8.45 4.90
N ALA A 118 12.28 7.55 3.92
CA ALA A 118 12.19 7.90 2.50
C ALA A 118 10.73 8.04 2.04
N ASP A 119 9.81 7.33 2.70
CA ASP A 119 8.37 7.52 2.59
C ASP A 119 7.72 7.30 3.96
N SER A 120 6.64 8.03 4.23
CA SER A 120 5.92 7.92 5.49
C SER A 120 4.44 8.28 5.33
N LEU A 121 3.60 7.72 6.20
CA LEU A 121 2.15 7.89 6.13
C LEU A 121 1.52 7.81 7.52
N TRP A 122 0.70 8.82 7.85
CA TRP A 122 -0.23 8.71 8.98
C TRP A 122 -1.46 7.89 8.57
N PHE A 123 -1.64 6.76 9.22
CA PHE A 123 -2.84 5.94 9.11
C PHE A 123 -3.91 6.42 10.08
N HIS A 124 -5.10 6.72 9.56
CA HIS A 124 -6.29 6.88 10.38
C HIS A 124 -7.13 5.62 10.35
N ASN A 125 -7.44 5.09 11.53
CA ASN A 125 -8.14 3.81 11.65
C ASN A 125 -9.51 3.84 10.94
N ARG A 126 -9.81 2.85 10.10
CA ARG A 126 -11.05 2.79 9.31
C ARG A 126 -12.31 2.50 10.13
N TYR A 127 -12.17 2.08 11.38
CA TYR A 127 -13.29 1.88 12.30
C TYR A 127 -13.51 3.12 13.20
N TRP A 128 -12.46 3.58 13.88
CA TRP A 128 -12.51 4.64 14.89
C TRP A 128 -12.34 6.06 14.34
N ASN A 129 -11.76 6.24 13.14
CA ASN A 129 -11.60 7.54 12.48
C ASN A 129 -11.61 7.41 10.93
N PRO A 130 -12.72 6.93 10.32
CA PRO A 130 -12.77 6.61 8.89
C PRO A 130 -12.61 7.82 7.96
N TYR A 131 -13.02 9.01 8.41
CA TYR A 131 -12.98 10.24 7.61
C TYR A 131 -11.66 11.00 7.76
N GLY A 132 -10.76 10.56 8.66
CA GLY A 132 -9.38 11.03 8.70
C GLY A 132 -8.69 10.68 7.39
N LYS A 133 -8.22 11.70 6.67
CA LYS A 133 -7.45 11.52 5.44
C LYS A 133 -6.04 11.12 5.82
N SER A 134 -5.56 9.96 5.38
CA SER A 134 -4.15 9.63 5.52
C SER A 134 -3.32 10.58 4.65
N PHE A 135 -2.29 11.20 5.23
CA PHE A 135 -1.41 12.13 4.54
C PHE A 135 0.05 11.72 4.73
N VAL A 136 0.87 12.00 3.72
CA VAL A 136 2.33 11.86 3.80
C VAL A 136 2.81 12.73 4.94
N ALA A 137 3.62 12.19 5.85
CA ALA A 137 4.11 12.99 6.96
C ALA A 137 5.18 13.94 6.43
N SER A 138 4.95 15.24 6.58
CA SER A 138 5.95 16.27 6.31
C SER A 138 6.71 16.55 7.59
N TYR A 139 8.04 16.48 7.54
CA TYR A 139 8.93 17.12 8.51
C TYR A 139 9.19 18.57 8.10
#